data_AF-A0A498S6Z7-F1
#
_entry.id   AF-A0A498S6Z7-F1
#
_cell.length_a   1.000
_cell.length_b   1.000
_cell.length_c   1.000
_cell.angle_alpha   90.00
_cell.angle_beta   90.00
_cell.angle_gamma   90.00
#
_symmetry.space_group_name_H-M   'P 1'
#
loop_
_entity.id
_entity.type
_entity.pdbx_description
1 polymer ?
#
loop_
_entity_poly.entity_id
_entity_poly.type
_entity_poly.pdbx_seq_one_letter_code
_entity_poly.pdbx_strand_id
1 'polypeptide(L)'
;MWCLSEVLLNCGHTVTACCSEKQKTKCSVEVEKTFATCNHHWTVLCHNYEDARCGEKCDRILSCGHRCQSLCGNCTLEGCASCMSLCGKRLPCGHDCLRTCGIPCDPCIASCSNQCGHLHCGQQFNLLEEQRARCADFCSFCVQRCMNSCKHQKCQMQCWQICNITPCSFSCDKKLECGHICLSPCGEICPDVCAECQGINVPILQFQGCKCIVSVEEADLHIREQKSSKQQYTCPKCACKLPANACFRYARELKEQIINNEKIKFAKLLTDGLFISSHCDILKQAEDDLNAAATEIAEILDLVITRLNAEFYSYSGVMKWQVMVNMLSDMCRLAMYITTEKFTSIPRKRSPNLHKLFHDSLGTTNNIFPVLETDLLNLLAFAKLLKTESPSMLEIPISNGLRKVSIKYMLGRLANDFIRKLKDLEICQLNGLLEITIKALDWSSDAEQKKASIRFVQYYRDLYEVLNMQHMLINDLQCMNFPC
;
A
#
# COMPACT_ATOMS: atom_id res chain seq x y z
N MET A 1 65.98 -27.71 -15.22
CA MET A 1 65.19 -27.94 -16.45
C MET A 1 64.23 -29.07 -16.17
N TRP A 2 62.94 -28.79 -16.13
CA TRP A 2 61.91 -29.82 -15.95
C TRP A 2 61.78 -30.54 -17.30
N CYS A 3 62.09 -31.84 -17.34
CA CYS A 3 62.07 -32.63 -18.58
C CYS A 3 60.60 -32.96 -18.93
N LEU A 4 59.99 -32.07 -19.71
CA LEU A 4 58.69 -32.29 -20.34
C LEU A 4 58.92 -33.14 -21.60
N SER A 5 58.26 -34.30 -21.69
CA SER A 5 58.34 -35.20 -22.84
C SER A 5 56.94 -35.51 -23.36
N GLU A 6 56.82 -35.69 -24.68
CA GLU A 6 55.59 -36.22 -25.29
C GLU A 6 55.45 -37.71 -25.00
N VAL A 7 54.34 -38.10 -24.37
CA VAL A 7 54.05 -39.48 -23.97
C VAL A 7 52.81 -39.96 -24.72
N LEU A 8 52.94 -41.05 -25.48
CA LEU A 8 51.80 -41.74 -26.09
C LEU A 8 51.09 -42.59 -25.03
N LEU A 9 49.81 -42.30 -24.77
CA LEU A 9 48.98 -43.04 -23.83
C LEU A 9 48.30 -44.23 -24.53
N ASN A 10 47.80 -45.19 -23.74
CA ASN A 10 47.11 -46.39 -24.24
C ASN A 10 45.87 -46.11 -25.10
N CYS A 11 45.28 -44.91 -24.95
CA CYS A 11 44.17 -44.45 -25.79
C CYS A 11 44.61 -43.91 -27.16
N GLY A 12 45.91 -43.98 -27.50
CA GLY A 12 46.45 -43.51 -28.78
C GLY A 12 46.76 -42.02 -28.86
N HIS A 13 46.56 -41.27 -27.78
CA HIS A 13 46.78 -39.81 -27.72
C HIS A 13 48.12 -39.45 -27.06
N THR A 14 48.77 -38.43 -27.59
CA THR A 14 50.04 -37.90 -27.07
C THR A 14 49.80 -36.74 -26.10
N VAL A 15 50.40 -36.79 -24.91
CA VAL A 15 50.31 -35.72 -23.90
C VAL A 15 51.69 -35.27 -23.44
N THR A 16 51.84 -33.98 -23.12
CA THR A 16 53.07 -33.43 -22.54
C THR A 16 53.06 -33.62 -21.03
N ALA A 17 53.96 -34.45 -20.50
CA ALA A 17 54.06 -34.71 -19.06
C ALA A 17 55.52 -34.93 -18.61
N CYS A 18 55.77 -34.81 -17.31
CA CYS A 18 57.06 -35.16 -16.73
C CYS A 18 57.31 -36.67 -16.83
N CYS A 19 58.52 -37.04 -17.25
CA CYS A 19 58.92 -38.43 -17.51
C CYS A 19 58.73 -39.39 -16.30
N SER A 20 58.68 -38.85 -15.07
CA SER A 20 58.52 -39.57 -13.80
C SER A 20 57.08 -39.95 -13.45
N GLU A 21 56.05 -39.44 -14.14
CA GLU A 21 54.63 -39.60 -13.76
C GLU A 21 53.76 -40.33 -14.80
N LYS A 22 54.37 -41.02 -15.77
CA LYS A 22 53.69 -41.67 -16.92
C LYS A 22 52.50 -42.56 -16.54
N GLN A 23 52.53 -43.23 -15.38
CA GLN A 23 51.46 -44.13 -14.93
C GLN A 23 50.25 -43.41 -14.30
N LYS A 24 50.37 -42.12 -13.96
CA LYS A 24 49.28 -41.32 -13.36
C LYS A 24 48.71 -40.26 -14.31
N THR A 25 49.30 -40.07 -15.49
CA THR A 25 48.88 -39.04 -16.43
C THR A 25 47.56 -39.41 -17.12
N LYS A 26 46.51 -38.60 -16.89
CA LYS A 26 45.21 -38.75 -17.55
C LYS A 26 45.23 -38.10 -18.93
N CYS A 27 44.66 -38.76 -19.93
CA CYS A 27 44.50 -38.19 -21.27
C CYS A 27 43.51 -37.02 -21.25
N SER A 28 43.96 -35.82 -21.60
CA SER A 28 43.12 -34.61 -21.63
C SER A 28 42.69 -34.20 -23.04
N VAL A 29 42.86 -35.08 -24.04
CA VAL A 29 42.35 -34.83 -25.39
C VAL A 29 40.83 -34.90 -25.40
N GLU A 30 40.22 -33.89 -26.01
CA GLU A 30 38.79 -33.81 -26.26
C GLU A 30 38.40 -34.74 -27.41
N VAL A 31 37.42 -35.62 -27.17
CA VAL A 31 36.90 -36.57 -28.14
C VAL A 31 35.38 -36.48 -28.20
N GLU A 32 34.80 -36.71 -29.38
CA GLU A 32 33.34 -36.73 -29.56
C GLU A 32 32.77 -38.09 -29.11
N LYS A 33 31.74 -38.06 -28.26
CA LYS A 33 31.01 -39.25 -27.81
C LYS A 33 29.54 -39.16 -28.22
N THR A 34 29.03 -40.23 -28.85
CA THR A 34 27.58 -40.43 -29.05
C THR A 34 27.01 -41.23 -27.88
N PHE A 35 25.98 -40.71 -27.22
CA PHE A 35 25.40 -41.32 -26.02
C PHE A 35 24.22 -42.22 -26.38
N ALA A 36 24.38 -43.54 -26.28
CA ALA A 36 23.36 -44.52 -26.69
C ALA A 36 21.97 -44.35 -26.04
N THR A 37 21.89 -43.73 -24.86
CA THR A 37 20.62 -43.51 -24.14
C THR A 37 19.80 -42.32 -24.65
N CYS A 38 20.41 -41.39 -25.39
CA CYS A 38 19.74 -40.18 -25.90
C CYS A 38 20.13 -39.77 -27.33
N ASN A 39 21.08 -40.48 -27.96
CA ASN A 39 21.62 -40.23 -29.30
C ASN A 39 22.22 -38.83 -29.53
N HIS A 40 22.47 -38.06 -28.47
CA HIS A 40 23.19 -36.80 -28.57
C HIS A 40 24.70 -37.02 -28.75
N HIS A 41 25.36 -36.02 -29.32
CA HIS A 41 26.80 -35.95 -29.53
C HIS A 41 27.34 -34.90 -28.56
N TRP A 42 28.37 -35.23 -27.78
CA TRP A 42 28.99 -34.27 -26.86
C TRP A 42 30.49 -34.51 -26.75
N THR A 43 31.25 -33.42 -26.66
CA THR A 43 32.70 -33.46 -26.48
C THR A 43 33.05 -33.79 -25.02
N VAL A 44 33.88 -34.82 -24.82
CA VAL A 44 34.29 -35.31 -23.50
C VAL A 44 35.81 -35.51 -23.46
N LEU A 45 36.41 -35.49 -22.27
CA LEU A 45 37.82 -35.83 -22.11
C LEU A 45 38.01 -37.33 -22.28
N CYS A 46 39.01 -37.74 -23.06
CA CYS A 46 39.27 -39.14 -23.38
C CYS A 46 39.41 -40.02 -22.12
N HIS A 47 40.05 -39.54 -21.04
CA HIS A 47 40.15 -40.29 -19.79
C HIS A 47 38.80 -40.52 -19.06
N ASN A 48 37.77 -39.75 -19.40
CA ASN A 48 36.42 -39.82 -18.84
C ASN A 48 35.41 -40.36 -19.86
N TYR A 49 35.87 -41.01 -20.94
CA TYR A 49 34.99 -41.39 -22.04
C TYR A 49 33.85 -42.31 -21.59
N GLU A 50 34.11 -43.34 -20.78
CA GLU A 50 33.07 -44.29 -20.33
C GLU A 50 32.08 -43.65 -19.36
N ASP A 51 32.56 -42.99 -18.32
CA ASP A 51 31.74 -42.41 -17.24
C ASP A 51 31.10 -41.06 -17.60
N ALA A 52 31.49 -40.47 -18.73
CA ALA A 52 30.91 -39.21 -19.18
C ALA A 52 29.39 -39.33 -19.33
N ARG A 53 28.72 -38.24 -18.97
CA ARG A 53 27.28 -38.02 -19.14
C ARG A 53 27.04 -37.03 -20.26
N CYS A 54 25.91 -37.15 -20.93
CA CYS A 54 25.55 -36.25 -22.01
C CYS A 54 25.39 -34.81 -21.48
N GLY A 55 26.14 -33.87 -22.06
CA GLY A 55 26.07 -32.45 -21.73
C GLY A 55 25.11 -31.63 -22.60
N GLU A 56 24.41 -32.26 -23.55
CA GLU A 56 23.44 -31.60 -24.40
C GLU A 56 22.21 -31.13 -23.59
N LYS A 57 21.56 -30.05 -24.01
CA LYS A 57 20.33 -29.59 -23.35
C LYS A 57 19.20 -30.61 -23.52
N CYS A 58 18.44 -30.86 -22.45
CA CYS A 58 17.28 -31.74 -22.53
C CYS A 58 16.11 -31.03 -23.22
N ASP A 59 15.65 -31.55 -24.35
CA ASP A 59 14.51 -30.99 -25.11
C ASP A 59 13.14 -31.55 -24.72
N ARG A 60 13.07 -32.36 -23.66
CA ARG A 60 11.80 -32.95 -23.19
C ARG A 60 10.86 -31.88 -22.63
N ILE A 61 9.56 -32.03 -22.93
CA ILE A 61 8.49 -31.28 -22.28
C ILE A 61 8.04 -32.05 -21.03
N LEU A 62 8.06 -31.38 -19.89
CA LEU A 62 7.63 -31.92 -18.60
C LEU A 62 6.10 -32.04 -18.55
N SER A 63 5.55 -32.81 -17.62
CA SER A 63 4.11 -32.94 -17.41
C SER A 63 3.40 -31.61 -17.11
N CYS A 64 4.13 -30.64 -16.57
CA CYS A 64 3.64 -29.27 -16.38
C CYS A 64 3.61 -28.40 -17.65
N GLY A 65 4.02 -28.94 -18.81
CA GLY A 65 4.04 -28.23 -20.10
C GLY A 65 5.31 -27.40 -20.37
N HIS A 66 6.21 -27.25 -19.39
CA HIS A 66 7.48 -26.54 -19.56
C HIS A 66 8.58 -27.42 -20.15
N ARG A 67 9.51 -26.83 -20.91
CA ARG A 67 10.73 -27.53 -21.37
C ARG A 67 11.66 -27.80 -20.19
N CYS A 68 12.27 -28.99 -20.17
CA CYS A 68 13.31 -29.34 -19.21
C CYS A 68 14.49 -28.36 -19.33
N GLN A 69 14.99 -27.88 -18.19
CA GLN A 69 16.14 -26.97 -18.16
C GLN A 69 17.45 -27.69 -17.78
N SER A 70 17.39 -29.01 -17.54
CA SER A 70 18.54 -29.84 -17.16
C SER A 70 19.32 -30.32 -18.39
N LEU A 71 20.57 -30.73 -18.17
CA LEU A 71 21.34 -31.48 -19.16
C LEU A 71 20.76 -32.88 -19.34
N CYS A 72 20.82 -33.42 -20.56
CA CYS A 72 20.26 -34.71 -20.90
C CYS A 72 20.83 -35.84 -20.03
N GLY A 73 22.13 -35.80 -19.71
CA GLY A 73 22.78 -36.78 -18.84
C GLY A 73 22.39 -36.70 -17.36
N ASN A 74 21.70 -35.63 -16.95
CA ASN A 74 21.21 -35.42 -15.58
C ASN A 74 19.69 -35.60 -15.46
N CYS A 75 18.95 -35.70 -16.57
CA CYS A 75 17.55 -36.12 -16.53
C CYS A 75 17.49 -37.65 -16.57
N THR A 76 16.99 -38.27 -15.50
CA THR A 76 16.77 -39.71 -15.46
C THR A 76 15.60 -40.11 -16.36
N LEU A 77 15.62 -41.33 -16.87
CA LEU A 77 14.56 -41.88 -17.73
C LEU A 77 13.19 -41.94 -17.02
N GLU A 78 13.16 -41.99 -15.68
CA GLU A 78 11.92 -42.05 -14.88
C GLU A 78 11.39 -40.69 -14.40
N GLY A 79 12.11 -39.57 -14.61
CA GLY A 79 11.54 -38.26 -14.33
C GLY A 79 12.58 -37.16 -14.16
N CYS A 80 12.47 -36.10 -14.97
CA CYS A 80 13.13 -34.84 -14.64
C CYS A 80 12.45 -34.29 -13.36
N ALA A 81 13.10 -34.45 -12.20
CA ALA A 81 12.45 -34.43 -10.89
C ALA A 81 11.85 -33.08 -10.42
N SER A 82 12.21 -31.95 -11.04
CA SER A 82 11.55 -30.67 -10.73
C SER A 82 11.67 -29.69 -11.89
N CYS A 83 10.55 -29.02 -12.20
CA CYS A 83 10.53 -27.94 -13.17
C CYS A 83 11.14 -26.68 -12.53
N MET A 84 12.25 -26.17 -13.08
CA MET A 84 12.86 -24.93 -12.61
C MET A 84 12.33 -23.68 -13.35
N SER A 85 11.41 -23.87 -14.29
CA SER A 85 10.78 -22.74 -14.99
C SER A 85 9.89 -21.93 -14.06
N LEU A 86 9.78 -20.63 -14.33
CA LEU A 86 8.76 -19.79 -13.69
C LEU A 86 7.37 -20.32 -14.03
N CYS A 87 6.46 -20.26 -13.07
CA CYS A 87 5.09 -20.74 -13.25
C CYS A 87 4.36 -19.96 -14.34
N GLY A 88 4.51 -18.62 -14.38
CA GLY A 88 3.92 -17.76 -15.41
C GLY A 88 2.39 -17.67 -15.41
N LYS A 89 1.70 -18.44 -14.56
CA LYS A 89 0.24 -18.41 -14.45
C LYS A 89 -0.23 -17.02 -14.02
N ARG A 90 -1.23 -16.48 -14.72
CA ARG A 90 -1.87 -15.21 -14.36
C ARG A 90 -2.67 -15.36 -13.06
N LEU A 91 -2.30 -14.60 -12.03
CA LEU A 91 -2.95 -14.61 -10.73
C LEU A 91 -4.19 -13.68 -10.69
N PRO A 92 -5.13 -13.86 -9.74
CA PRO A 92 -6.29 -12.97 -9.60
C PRO A 92 -5.93 -11.51 -9.38
N CYS A 93 -4.78 -11.22 -8.75
CA CYS A 93 -4.29 -9.86 -8.58
C CYS A 93 -3.77 -9.23 -9.89
N GLY A 94 -3.63 -10.03 -10.95
CA GLY A 94 -3.16 -9.57 -12.25
C GLY A 94 -1.68 -9.69 -12.53
N HIS A 95 -0.90 -10.26 -11.63
CA HIS A 95 0.52 -10.52 -11.87
C HIS A 95 0.69 -11.94 -12.39
N ASP A 96 1.74 -12.13 -13.17
CA ASP A 96 2.17 -13.48 -13.54
C ASP A 96 2.93 -14.08 -12.36
N CYS A 97 2.70 -15.36 -12.07
CA CYS A 97 3.33 -16.04 -10.95
C CYS A 97 4.85 -16.12 -11.17
N LEU A 98 5.60 -15.44 -10.32
CA LEU A 98 7.07 -15.41 -10.35
C LEU A 98 7.71 -16.56 -9.55
N ARG A 99 6.91 -17.51 -9.05
CA ARG A 99 7.45 -18.68 -8.36
C ARG A 99 7.83 -19.77 -9.35
N THR A 100 8.73 -20.64 -8.93
CA THR A 100 9.06 -21.87 -9.63
C THR A 100 7.80 -22.74 -9.82
N CYS A 101 7.67 -23.34 -11.00
CA CYS A 101 6.58 -24.23 -11.34
C CYS A 101 6.50 -25.40 -10.33
N GLY A 102 5.29 -25.72 -9.89
CA GLY A 102 5.04 -26.72 -8.84
C GLY A 102 4.90 -26.13 -7.43
N ILE A 103 5.38 -24.92 -7.19
CA ILE A 103 5.12 -24.20 -5.93
C ILE A 103 3.72 -23.56 -5.98
N PRO A 104 2.90 -23.65 -4.91
CA PRO A 104 1.63 -22.94 -4.83
C PRO A 104 1.77 -21.46 -5.20
N CYS A 105 0.83 -20.96 -6.00
CA CYS A 105 0.89 -19.62 -6.59
C CYS A 105 0.52 -18.49 -5.61
N ASP A 106 -0.30 -18.79 -4.61
CA ASP A 106 -0.71 -17.85 -3.57
C ASP A 106 0.20 -18.00 -2.34
N PRO A 107 0.56 -16.91 -1.63
CA PRO A 107 0.26 -15.52 -1.94
C PRO A 107 1.18 -14.93 -3.04
N CYS A 108 0.72 -13.94 -3.81
CA CYS A 108 1.51 -13.33 -4.88
C CYS A 108 2.79 -12.62 -4.38
N ILE A 109 3.95 -12.99 -4.93
CA ILE A 109 5.27 -12.42 -4.55
C ILE A 109 5.76 -11.30 -5.48
N ALA A 110 5.02 -10.97 -6.54
CA ALA A 110 5.39 -9.89 -7.45
C ALA A 110 5.39 -8.55 -6.71
N SER A 111 6.22 -7.60 -7.14
CA SER A 111 6.20 -6.24 -6.58
C SER A 111 4.85 -5.56 -6.82
N CYS A 112 4.36 -4.83 -5.83
CA CYS A 112 3.14 -4.06 -5.95
C CYS A 112 3.30 -2.96 -7.01
N SER A 113 2.37 -2.91 -7.95
CA SER A 113 2.36 -1.92 -9.05
C SER A 113 1.51 -0.67 -8.71
N ASN A 114 0.99 -0.57 -7.49
CA ASN A 114 0.14 0.54 -7.10
C ASN A 114 1.00 1.79 -6.81
N GLN A 115 0.67 2.86 -7.52
CA GLN A 115 1.34 4.15 -7.41
C GLN A 115 0.38 5.26 -7.87
N CYS A 116 0.56 6.45 -7.33
CA CYS A 116 -0.03 7.67 -7.85
C CYS A 116 1.06 8.72 -8.11
N GLY A 117 0.71 9.87 -8.67
CA GLY A 117 1.66 10.97 -8.88
C GLY A 117 2.27 11.53 -7.59
N HIS A 118 1.80 11.12 -6.42
CA HIS A 118 2.32 11.53 -5.11
C HIS A 118 3.14 10.46 -4.39
N LEU A 119 2.81 9.18 -4.57
CA LEU A 119 3.31 8.10 -3.72
C LEU A 119 3.36 6.76 -4.47
N HIS A 120 4.45 6.04 -4.27
CA HIS A 120 4.59 4.65 -4.68
C HIS A 120 4.35 3.72 -3.49
N CYS A 121 3.62 2.62 -3.69
CA CYS A 121 3.39 1.66 -2.63
C CYS A 121 4.72 1.06 -2.13
N GLY A 122 5.00 1.18 -0.82
CA GLY A 122 6.26 0.75 -0.19
C GLY A 122 7.26 1.88 0.11
N GLN A 123 7.03 3.10 -0.37
CA GLN A 123 7.96 4.24 -0.19
C GLN A 123 7.97 4.84 1.24
N GLN A 124 7.13 4.36 2.17
CA GLN A 124 6.93 4.98 3.49
C GLN A 124 7.92 4.51 4.57
N PHE A 125 8.83 3.57 4.29
CA PHE A 125 9.82 3.10 5.26
C PHE A 125 11.17 3.77 5.00
N ASN A 126 11.52 4.73 5.86
CA ASN A 126 12.90 5.17 6.01
C ASN A 126 13.71 4.06 6.71
N LEU A 127 14.95 3.90 6.24
CA LEU A 127 16.05 3.05 6.75
C LEU A 127 16.17 1.66 6.09
N LEU A 128 17.17 1.61 5.19
CA LEU A 128 17.84 0.43 4.61
C LEU A 128 17.01 -0.35 3.58
N GLU A 129 17.36 -0.10 2.31
CA GLU A 129 16.92 -0.76 1.07
C GLU A 129 15.57 -0.33 0.45
N GLU A 130 15.63 0.05 -0.82
CA GLU A 130 14.49 0.36 -1.71
C GLU A 130 13.68 -0.91 -2.06
N GLN A 131 13.23 -1.68 -1.06
CA GLN A 131 12.40 -2.85 -1.30
C GLN A 131 10.94 -2.43 -1.50
N ARG A 132 10.45 -2.54 -2.75
CA ARG A 132 9.03 -2.36 -3.06
C ARG A 132 8.20 -3.42 -2.34
N ALA A 133 7.08 -3.00 -1.73
CA ALA A 133 6.14 -3.93 -1.09
C ALA A 133 5.66 -5.01 -2.06
N ARG A 134 5.43 -6.24 -1.58
CA ARG A 134 4.91 -7.34 -2.40
C ARG A 134 3.43 -7.13 -2.66
N CYS A 135 2.92 -7.67 -3.76
CA CYS A 135 1.51 -7.58 -4.12
C CYS A 135 0.62 -8.24 -3.07
N ALA A 136 1.08 -9.26 -2.35
CA ALA A 136 0.32 -9.85 -1.24
C ALA A 136 0.19 -8.93 -0.02
N ASP A 137 1.08 -7.94 0.12
CA ASP A 137 1.06 -7.02 1.25
C ASP A 137 -0.10 -6.01 1.11
N PHE A 138 -0.57 -5.47 2.23
CA PHE A 138 -1.57 -4.40 2.23
C PHE A 138 -0.98 -3.11 1.66
N CYS A 139 -1.67 -2.51 0.70
CA CYS A 139 -1.19 -1.28 0.06
C CYS A 139 -1.28 -0.08 0.99
N SER A 140 -0.33 0.85 0.90
CA SER A 140 -0.47 2.17 1.55
C SER A 140 -1.21 3.10 0.61
N PHE A 141 -2.26 3.73 1.12
CA PHE A 141 -3.13 4.59 0.33
C PHE A 141 -2.72 6.05 0.44
N CYS A 142 -2.63 6.73 -0.71
CA CYS A 142 -2.26 8.14 -0.75
C CYS A 142 -3.43 9.04 -0.35
N VAL A 143 -3.20 9.90 0.63
CA VAL A 143 -4.22 10.78 1.25
C VAL A 143 -4.07 12.26 0.91
N GLN A 144 -3.15 12.58 0.02
CA GLN A 144 -3.10 13.91 -0.60
C GLN A 144 -4.34 14.16 -1.46
N ARG A 145 -4.63 15.43 -1.78
CA ARG A 145 -5.75 15.78 -2.67
C ARG A 145 -5.55 15.15 -4.04
N CYS A 146 -6.63 14.65 -4.64
CA CYS A 146 -6.54 14.00 -5.95
C CYS A 146 -6.08 14.99 -7.05
N MET A 147 -5.12 14.57 -7.88
CA MET A 147 -4.61 15.38 -9.00
C MET A 147 -5.59 15.48 -10.17
N ASN A 148 -6.65 14.65 -10.20
CA ASN A 148 -7.63 14.64 -11.28
C ASN A 148 -8.41 15.96 -11.29
N SER A 149 -7.95 16.88 -12.13
CA SER A 149 -8.46 18.22 -12.24
C SER A 149 -8.14 18.80 -13.61
N CYS A 150 -9.04 19.62 -14.12
CA CYS A 150 -8.88 20.38 -15.34
C CYS A 150 -9.58 21.73 -15.18
N LYS A 151 -9.52 22.59 -16.21
CA LYS A 151 -10.19 23.90 -16.19
C LYS A 151 -11.72 23.82 -16.00
N HIS A 152 -12.32 22.67 -16.30
CA HIS A 152 -13.77 22.47 -16.21
C HIS A 152 -14.23 21.87 -14.86
N GLN A 153 -13.36 21.14 -14.17
CA GLN A 153 -13.73 20.40 -12.96
C GLN A 153 -12.52 20.03 -12.11
N LYS A 154 -12.71 19.89 -10.80
CA LYS A 154 -11.67 19.50 -9.85
C LYS A 154 -12.20 18.43 -8.90
N CYS A 155 -11.53 17.28 -8.84
CA CYS A 155 -11.86 16.23 -7.87
C CYS A 155 -11.61 16.73 -6.44
N GLN A 156 -12.61 16.55 -5.58
CA GLN A 156 -12.52 16.95 -4.16
C GLN A 156 -12.07 15.80 -3.25
N MET A 157 -11.94 14.59 -3.80
CA MET A 157 -11.61 13.40 -3.03
C MET A 157 -10.11 13.33 -2.70
N GLN A 158 -9.76 12.57 -1.67
CA GLN A 158 -8.38 12.15 -1.44
C GLN A 158 -7.89 11.26 -2.59
N CYS A 159 -6.58 11.15 -2.77
CA CYS A 159 -6.01 10.49 -3.93
C CYS A 159 -6.38 9.00 -4.01
N TRP A 160 -6.55 8.31 -2.89
CA TRP A 160 -7.00 6.91 -2.86
C TRP A 160 -8.50 6.75 -3.08
N GLN A 161 -9.30 7.74 -2.66
CA GLN A 161 -10.74 7.70 -2.76
C GLN A 161 -11.20 7.69 -4.22
N ILE A 162 -12.30 6.98 -4.47
CA ILE A 162 -12.96 6.91 -5.77
C ILE A 162 -13.30 8.33 -6.23
N CYS A 163 -12.88 8.68 -7.45
CA CYS A 163 -13.12 10.02 -8.00
C CYS A 163 -14.63 10.28 -8.16
N ASN A 164 -15.12 11.39 -7.62
CA ASN A 164 -16.52 11.81 -7.72
C ASN A 164 -16.84 12.61 -8.99
N ILE A 165 -15.85 12.89 -9.84
CA ILE A 165 -16.02 13.58 -11.13
C ILE A 165 -16.09 12.60 -12.30
N THR A 166 -16.84 12.96 -13.34
CA THR A 166 -16.90 12.20 -14.61
C THR A 166 -15.70 12.56 -15.50
N PRO A 167 -15.36 11.74 -16.50
CA PRO A 167 -14.30 12.10 -17.44
C PRO A 167 -14.61 13.39 -18.20
N CYS A 168 -13.60 14.25 -18.36
CA CYS A 168 -13.75 15.44 -19.20
C CYS A 168 -13.84 15.03 -20.67
N SER A 169 -14.75 15.66 -21.42
CA SER A 169 -14.96 15.41 -22.85
C SER A 169 -14.51 16.55 -23.76
N PHE A 170 -14.05 17.66 -23.18
CA PHE A 170 -13.50 18.79 -23.94
C PHE A 170 -12.09 18.45 -24.45
N SER A 171 -11.68 19.03 -25.58
CA SER A 171 -10.33 18.91 -26.12
C SER A 171 -9.29 19.64 -25.26
N CYS A 172 -8.07 19.13 -25.25
CA CYS A 172 -6.92 19.82 -24.68
C CYS A 172 -6.59 21.06 -25.52
N ASP A 173 -6.18 22.14 -24.86
CA ASP A 173 -5.78 23.42 -25.46
C ASP A 173 -4.25 23.60 -25.48
N LYS A 174 -3.49 22.61 -25.02
CA LYS A 174 -2.03 22.67 -25.03
C LYS A 174 -1.47 22.47 -26.43
N LYS A 175 -0.52 23.34 -26.78
CA LYS A 175 0.28 23.23 -28.00
C LYS A 175 1.50 22.34 -27.72
N LEU A 176 1.70 21.31 -28.53
CA LEU A 176 2.87 20.41 -28.44
C LEU A 176 4.09 21.08 -29.08
N GLU A 177 5.29 20.53 -28.85
CA GLU A 177 6.55 21.08 -29.38
C GLU A 177 6.56 21.21 -30.92
N CYS A 178 5.92 20.26 -31.62
CA CYS A 178 5.74 20.29 -33.07
C CYS A 178 4.79 21.40 -33.57
N GLY A 179 4.12 22.12 -32.67
CA GLY A 179 3.20 23.21 -33.00
C GLY A 179 1.74 22.79 -33.17
N HIS A 180 1.42 21.51 -33.24
CA HIS A 180 0.03 21.03 -33.27
C HIS A 180 -0.66 21.11 -31.90
N ILE A 181 -1.99 21.14 -31.91
CA ILE A 181 -2.78 21.11 -30.68
C ILE A 181 -2.87 19.66 -30.20
N CYS A 182 -2.79 19.45 -28.89
CA CYS A 182 -2.94 18.14 -28.29
C CYS A 182 -4.35 17.56 -28.54
N LEU A 183 -4.44 16.39 -29.19
CA LEU A 183 -5.72 15.71 -29.44
C LEU A 183 -6.23 14.88 -28.24
N SER A 184 -5.60 14.94 -27.08
CA SER A 184 -6.13 14.26 -25.88
C SER A 184 -7.28 15.05 -25.23
N PRO A 185 -8.18 14.39 -24.49
CA PRO A 185 -9.16 15.07 -23.65
C PRO A 185 -8.50 15.98 -22.60
N CYS A 186 -9.17 17.07 -22.26
CA CYS A 186 -8.71 18.05 -21.29
C CYS A 186 -8.56 17.43 -19.89
N GLY A 187 -7.47 17.76 -19.19
CA GLY A 187 -7.16 17.18 -17.88
C GLY A 187 -6.35 15.90 -17.93
N GLU A 188 -6.25 15.26 -19.10
CA GLU A 188 -5.33 14.12 -19.27
C GLU A 188 -3.87 14.56 -19.29
N ILE A 189 -3.00 13.59 -19.01
CA ILE A 189 -1.57 13.74 -19.25
C ILE A 189 -1.38 13.74 -20.76
N CYS A 190 -0.83 14.84 -21.28
CA CYS A 190 -0.61 14.98 -22.71
C CYS A 190 0.39 13.92 -23.20
N PRO A 191 0.16 13.35 -24.39
CA PRO A 191 0.98 12.27 -24.91
C PRO A 191 2.37 12.77 -25.26
N ASP A 192 3.36 11.89 -25.09
CA ASP A 192 4.76 12.16 -25.44
C ASP A 192 4.97 12.35 -26.96
N VAL A 193 3.99 11.97 -27.79
CA VAL A 193 4.02 12.14 -29.24
C VAL A 193 2.75 12.84 -29.74
N CYS A 194 2.90 13.60 -30.83
CA CYS A 194 1.78 14.26 -31.49
C CYS A 194 0.99 13.30 -32.38
N ALA A 195 -0.32 13.18 -32.16
CA ALA A 195 -1.23 12.38 -32.98
C ALA A 195 -1.26 12.82 -34.45
N GLU A 196 -1.35 14.13 -34.71
CA GLU A 196 -1.42 14.69 -36.06
C GLU A 196 -0.14 14.39 -36.86
N CYS A 197 1.05 14.52 -36.25
CA CYS A 197 2.31 14.13 -36.88
C CYS A 197 2.38 12.63 -37.20
N GLN A 198 1.62 11.79 -36.51
CA GLN A 198 1.51 10.35 -36.74
C GLN A 198 0.35 10.00 -37.72
N GLY A 199 -0.30 11.01 -38.32
CA GLY A 199 -1.44 10.80 -39.22
C GLY A 199 -2.74 10.39 -38.52
N ILE A 200 -2.83 10.60 -37.20
CA ILE A 200 -4.00 10.25 -36.38
C ILE A 200 -4.83 11.52 -36.14
N ASN A 201 -6.08 11.51 -36.61
CA ASN A 201 -7.00 12.64 -36.50
C ASN A 201 -8.17 12.40 -35.52
N VAL A 202 -8.01 11.43 -34.61
CA VAL A 202 -9.01 11.12 -33.58
C VAL A 202 -8.43 11.39 -32.19
N PRO A 203 -9.28 11.64 -31.17
CA PRO A 203 -8.79 11.83 -29.81
C PRO A 203 -8.04 10.61 -29.28
N ILE A 204 -6.89 10.86 -28.65
CA ILE A 204 -6.00 9.79 -28.15
C ILE A 204 -5.75 9.88 -26.64
N LEU A 205 -5.40 8.76 -26.04
CA LEU A 205 -4.86 8.64 -24.69
C LEU A 205 -3.50 7.96 -24.73
N GLN A 206 -2.60 8.36 -23.84
CA GLN A 206 -1.37 7.63 -23.56
C GLN A 206 -1.42 7.07 -22.14
N PHE A 207 -1.40 5.75 -22.01
CA PHE A 207 -1.32 5.11 -20.69
C PHE A 207 0.08 5.24 -20.12
N GLN A 208 0.22 5.84 -18.94
CA GLN A 208 1.52 6.23 -18.41
C GLN A 208 2.47 5.07 -18.09
N GLY A 209 1.92 3.90 -17.71
CA GLY A 209 2.72 2.73 -17.37
C GLY A 209 3.39 2.06 -18.56
N CYS A 210 2.62 1.83 -19.64
CA CYS A 210 3.11 1.12 -20.83
C CYS A 210 3.42 2.03 -22.02
N LYS A 211 3.13 3.33 -21.90
CA LYS A 211 3.31 4.36 -22.94
C LYS A 211 2.56 4.09 -24.26
N CYS A 212 1.70 3.07 -24.29
CA CYS A 212 0.84 2.78 -25.43
C CYS A 212 -0.15 3.92 -25.66
N ILE A 213 -0.27 4.31 -26.92
CA ILE A 213 -1.19 5.34 -27.38
C ILE A 213 -2.38 4.66 -28.03
N VAL A 214 -3.58 4.98 -27.58
CA VAL A 214 -4.83 4.36 -28.03
C VAL A 214 -5.84 5.45 -28.34
N SER A 215 -6.80 5.17 -29.21
CA SER A 215 -7.92 6.10 -29.37
C SER A 215 -8.79 6.10 -28.09
N VAL A 216 -9.42 7.23 -27.79
CA VAL A 216 -10.33 7.33 -26.63
C VAL A 216 -11.49 6.34 -26.77
N GLU A 217 -12.01 6.15 -27.97
CA GLU A 217 -13.12 5.23 -28.26
C GLU A 217 -12.74 3.77 -28.01
N GLU A 218 -11.59 3.33 -28.53
CA GLU A 218 -11.04 1.98 -28.31
C GLU A 218 -10.84 1.71 -26.82
N ALA A 219 -10.27 2.68 -26.10
CA ALA A 219 -10.04 2.56 -24.67
C ALA A 219 -11.35 2.51 -23.86
N ASP A 220 -12.35 3.33 -24.22
CA ASP A 220 -13.65 3.36 -23.55
C ASP A 220 -14.42 2.05 -23.73
N LEU A 221 -14.39 1.48 -24.94
CA LEU A 221 -15.01 0.19 -25.25
C LEU A 221 -14.35 -0.92 -24.42
N HIS A 222 -13.01 -1.00 -24.46
CA HIS A 222 -12.24 -2.02 -23.76
C HIS A 222 -12.48 -2.01 -22.24
N ILE A 223 -12.43 -0.82 -21.61
CA ILE A 223 -12.67 -0.70 -20.16
C ILE A 223 -14.12 -1.02 -19.81
N ARG A 224 -15.10 -0.65 -20.65
CA ARG A 224 -16.51 -0.95 -20.42
C ARG A 224 -16.80 -2.45 -20.47
N GLU A 225 -16.22 -3.17 -21.43
CA GLU A 225 -16.33 -4.62 -21.53
C GLU A 225 -15.73 -5.30 -20.30
N GLN A 226 -14.52 -4.91 -19.90
CA GLN A 226 -13.85 -5.44 -18.71
C GLN A 226 -14.65 -5.17 -17.43
N LYS A 227 -15.24 -3.97 -17.31
CA LYS A 227 -16.12 -3.61 -16.18
C LYS A 227 -17.34 -4.51 -16.11
N SER A 228 -18.01 -4.75 -17.24
CA SER A 228 -19.20 -5.60 -17.34
C SER A 228 -18.91 -7.05 -16.96
N SER A 229 -17.76 -7.55 -17.40
CA SER A 229 -17.29 -8.91 -17.09
C SER A 229 -16.57 -9.03 -15.75
N LYS A 230 -16.48 -7.95 -14.94
CA LYS A 230 -15.73 -7.89 -13.67
C LYS A 230 -14.27 -8.37 -13.82
N GLN A 231 -13.68 -8.12 -14.99
CA GLN A 231 -12.30 -8.45 -15.29
C GLN A 231 -11.36 -7.34 -14.83
N GLN A 232 -10.08 -7.67 -14.82
CA GLN A 232 -9.06 -6.68 -14.53
C GLN A 232 -8.83 -5.74 -15.72
N TYR A 233 -8.73 -4.44 -15.43
CA TYR A 233 -8.45 -3.41 -16.41
C TYR A 233 -7.04 -3.52 -17.00
N THR A 234 -6.96 -3.66 -18.31
CA THR A 234 -5.71 -3.78 -19.07
C THR A 234 -5.66 -2.79 -20.22
N CYS A 235 -4.47 -2.53 -20.74
CA CYS A 235 -4.31 -1.78 -21.98
C CYS A 235 -4.82 -2.61 -23.17
N PRO A 236 -5.62 -2.05 -24.09
CA PRO A 236 -6.09 -2.76 -25.28
C PRO A 236 -4.95 -3.13 -26.24
N LYS A 237 -3.83 -2.39 -26.24
CA LYS A 237 -2.66 -2.67 -27.10
C LYS A 237 -1.71 -3.72 -26.57
N CYS A 238 -1.26 -3.60 -25.32
CA CYS A 238 -0.29 -4.55 -24.73
C CYS A 238 -0.86 -5.59 -23.79
N ALA A 239 -2.16 -5.55 -23.47
CA ALA A 239 -2.80 -6.38 -22.43
C ALA A 239 -2.17 -6.28 -21.02
N CYS A 240 -1.19 -5.39 -20.86
CA CYS A 240 -0.55 -5.02 -19.61
C CYS A 240 -1.58 -4.41 -18.65
N LYS A 241 -1.48 -4.74 -17.35
CA LYS A 241 -2.39 -4.25 -16.30
C LYS A 241 -2.27 -2.73 -16.14
N LEU A 242 -3.40 -2.03 -16.05
CA LEU A 242 -3.42 -0.59 -15.81
C LEU A 242 -3.32 -0.28 -14.30
N PRO A 243 -2.31 0.48 -13.84
CA PRO A 243 -2.24 0.95 -12.46
C PRO A 243 -3.20 2.12 -12.19
N ALA A 244 -3.37 2.52 -10.92
CA ALA A 244 -4.27 3.61 -10.50
C ALA A 244 -4.05 4.94 -11.25
N ASN A 245 -2.81 5.21 -11.65
CA ASN A 245 -2.37 6.43 -12.32
C ASN A 245 -2.15 6.24 -13.83
N ALA A 246 -2.73 5.19 -14.43
CA ALA A 246 -2.57 4.95 -15.86
C ALA A 246 -3.05 6.13 -16.72
N CYS A 247 -4.17 6.75 -16.34
CA CYS A 247 -4.74 7.98 -16.92
C CYS A 247 -5.79 8.56 -15.96
N PHE A 248 -6.23 9.80 -16.19
CA PHE A 248 -7.24 10.45 -15.33
C PHE A 248 -8.67 10.06 -15.70
N ARG A 249 -8.92 9.74 -16.98
CA ARG A 249 -10.22 9.31 -17.52
C ARG A 249 -10.79 8.11 -16.78
N TYR A 250 -9.99 7.07 -16.60
CA TYR A 250 -10.40 5.84 -15.90
C TYR A 250 -10.01 5.82 -14.42
N ALA A 251 -9.65 6.97 -13.84
CA ALA A 251 -9.19 7.02 -12.45
C ALA A 251 -10.25 6.52 -11.45
N ARG A 252 -11.55 6.63 -11.77
CA ARG A 252 -12.63 6.07 -10.94
C ARG A 252 -12.58 4.54 -10.95
N GLU A 253 -12.67 3.93 -12.12
CA GLU A 253 -12.67 2.49 -12.33
C GLU A 253 -11.39 1.84 -11.78
N LEU A 254 -10.23 2.43 -12.07
CA LEU A 254 -8.93 1.89 -11.64
C LEU A 254 -8.80 1.92 -10.11
N LYS A 255 -9.30 2.96 -9.44
CA LYS A 255 -9.31 3.03 -7.98
C LYS A 255 -10.31 2.06 -7.36
N GLU A 256 -11.51 1.94 -7.91
CA GLU A 256 -12.51 0.94 -7.49
C GLU A 256 -11.91 -0.47 -7.52
N GLN A 257 -11.20 -0.81 -8.60
CA GLN A 257 -10.55 -2.11 -8.73
C GLN A 257 -9.46 -2.32 -7.67
N ILE A 258 -8.64 -1.31 -7.37
CA ILE A 258 -7.59 -1.40 -6.36
C ILE A 258 -8.20 -1.59 -4.97
N ILE A 259 -9.23 -0.82 -4.63
CA ILE A 259 -9.95 -0.95 -3.35
C ILE A 259 -10.55 -2.36 -3.24
N ASN A 260 -11.21 -2.85 -4.30
CA ASN A 260 -11.77 -4.19 -4.31
C ASN A 260 -10.70 -5.28 -4.18
N ASN A 261 -9.53 -5.10 -4.79
CA ASN A 261 -8.41 -6.03 -4.62
C ASN A 261 -7.91 -6.08 -3.17
N GLU A 262 -7.83 -4.93 -2.49
CA GLU A 262 -7.49 -4.91 -1.05
C GLU A 262 -8.57 -5.59 -0.20
N LYS A 263 -9.86 -5.38 -0.50
CA LYS A 263 -10.96 -6.08 0.16
C LYS A 263 -10.88 -7.60 -0.03
N ILE A 264 -10.54 -8.07 -1.24
CA ILE A 264 -10.37 -9.50 -1.50
C ILE A 264 -9.18 -10.06 -0.73
N LYS A 265 -8.04 -9.34 -0.68
CA LYS A 265 -6.89 -9.75 0.14
C LYS A 265 -7.29 -9.89 1.60
N PHE A 266 -8.03 -8.91 2.11
CA PHE A 266 -8.53 -8.91 3.47
C PHE A 266 -9.53 -10.05 3.73
N ALA A 267 -10.49 -10.28 2.82
CA ALA A 267 -11.47 -11.34 2.97
C ALA A 267 -10.84 -12.75 2.96
N LYS A 268 -9.79 -12.97 2.16
CA LYS A 268 -9.05 -14.25 2.17
C LYS A 268 -8.44 -14.56 3.53
N LEU A 269 -7.94 -13.53 4.23
CA LEU A 269 -7.43 -13.67 5.58
C LEU A 269 -8.54 -14.05 6.58
N LEU A 270 -9.73 -13.47 6.42
CA LEU A 270 -10.89 -13.81 7.26
C LEU A 270 -11.35 -15.26 7.10
N THR A 271 -11.18 -15.86 5.93
CA THR A 271 -11.59 -17.26 5.69
C THR A 271 -10.61 -18.29 6.25
N ASP A 272 -9.35 -17.91 6.50
CA ASP A 272 -8.34 -18.79 7.11
C ASP A 272 -8.44 -18.83 8.65
N GLY A 273 -9.25 -17.94 9.25
CA GLY A 273 -9.62 -17.93 10.66
C GLY A 273 -11.12 -18.15 10.85
N LEU A 274 -11.52 -19.38 11.20
CA LEU A 274 -12.89 -19.67 11.63
C LEU A 274 -13.31 -18.74 12.80
N PHE A 275 -14.55 -18.24 12.72
CA PHE A 275 -15.36 -17.53 13.73
C PHE A 275 -15.26 -15.99 13.86
N ILE A 276 -16.23 -15.29 13.25
CA ILE A 276 -16.93 -14.15 13.89
C ILE A 276 -18.40 -14.15 13.47
N SER A 277 -19.11 -15.28 13.64
CA SER A 277 -20.56 -15.33 13.40
C SER A 277 -21.40 -15.26 14.67
N SER A 278 -20.83 -14.92 15.83
CA SER A 278 -21.57 -14.87 17.11
C SER A 278 -21.71 -13.47 17.74
N HIS A 279 -21.21 -12.41 17.11
CA HIS A 279 -21.27 -11.05 17.69
C HIS A 279 -22.16 -10.06 16.92
N CYS A 280 -23.02 -10.54 16.01
CA CYS A 280 -24.00 -9.68 15.35
C CYS A 280 -25.36 -9.58 16.07
N ASP A 281 -25.61 -10.44 17.07
CA ASP A 281 -26.86 -10.40 17.84
C ASP A 281 -26.77 -9.55 19.12
N ILE A 282 -25.57 -9.05 19.47
CA ILE A 282 -25.34 -8.17 20.64
C ILE A 282 -25.75 -6.71 20.36
N LEU A 283 -25.91 -6.33 19.08
CA LEU A 283 -26.26 -4.97 18.66
C LEU A 283 -27.77 -4.63 18.79
N LYS A 284 -28.55 -5.42 19.54
CA LYS A 284 -29.97 -5.14 19.79
C LYS A 284 -30.30 -4.57 21.17
N GLN A 285 -29.30 -4.19 21.96
CA GLN A 285 -29.52 -3.56 23.26
C GLN A 285 -28.58 -2.35 23.45
N ALA A 286 -28.71 -1.38 22.54
CA ALA A 286 -28.05 -0.09 22.58
C ALA A 286 -28.91 0.93 23.35
N GLU A 287 -28.70 1.04 24.67
CA GLU A 287 -29.40 2.05 25.48
C GLU A 287 -28.54 2.73 26.56
N ASP A 288 -27.24 2.43 26.68
CA ASP A 288 -26.31 3.14 27.60
C ASP A 288 -25.04 3.62 26.86
N ASP A 289 -25.19 4.67 26.05
CA ASP A 289 -24.35 5.01 24.90
C ASP A 289 -22.88 5.44 25.16
N LEU A 290 -22.41 5.54 26.39
CA LEU A 290 -21.01 5.95 26.67
C LEU A 290 -20.15 4.86 27.35
N ASN A 291 -20.75 4.01 28.18
CA ASN A 291 -20.07 2.80 28.69
C ASN A 291 -20.04 1.69 27.63
N ALA A 292 -21.01 1.65 26.71
CA ALA A 292 -21.03 0.71 25.59
C ALA A 292 -19.88 0.97 24.61
N ALA A 293 -19.52 2.23 24.35
CA ALA A 293 -18.42 2.57 23.44
C ALA A 293 -17.07 1.98 23.88
N ALA A 294 -16.76 1.99 25.18
CA ALA A 294 -15.52 1.41 25.69
C ALA A 294 -15.50 -0.13 25.53
N THR A 295 -16.61 -0.80 25.81
CA THR A 295 -16.77 -2.25 25.62
C THR A 295 -16.66 -2.63 24.14
N GLU A 296 -17.32 -1.90 23.24
CA GLU A 296 -17.25 -2.15 21.80
C GLU A 296 -15.86 -1.90 21.21
N ILE A 297 -15.13 -0.87 21.67
CA ILE A 297 -13.74 -0.65 21.23
C ILE A 297 -12.84 -1.79 21.75
N ALA A 298 -13.07 -2.28 22.97
CA ALA A 298 -12.34 -3.42 23.52
C ALA A 298 -12.56 -4.71 22.70
N GLU A 299 -13.79 -4.99 22.26
CA GLU A 299 -14.07 -6.11 21.35
C GLU A 299 -13.36 -5.97 20.00
N ILE A 300 -13.34 -4.76 19.42
CA ILE A 300 -12.62 -4.50 18.16
C ILE A 300 -11.11 -4.69 18.39
N LEU A 301 -10.58 -4.23 19.52
CA LEU A 301 -9.17 -4.37 19.87
C LEU A 301 -8.78 -5.85 20.03
N ASP A 302 -9.57 -6.64 20.74
CA ASP A 302 -9.37 -8.10 20.88
C ASP A 302 -9.35 -8.78 19.52
N LEU A 303 -10.33 -8.47 18.67
CA LEU A 303 -10.39 -8.96 17.29
C LEU A 303 -9.11 -8.65 16.50
N VAL A 304 -8.59 -7.42 16.60
CA VAL A 304 -7.35 -7.03 15.91
C VAL A 304 -6.15 -7.81 16.47
N ILE A 305 -6.06 -7.98 17.79
CA ILE A 305 -4.96 -8.72 18.44
C ILE A 305 -4.99 -10.21 18.07
N THR A 306 -6.17 -10.84 18.07
CA THR A 306 -6.32 -12.24 17.64
C THR A 306 -5.82 -12.43 16.21
N ARG A 307 -6.18 -11.53 15.29
CA ARG A 307 -5.74 -11.57 13.88
C ARG A 307 -4.22 -11.42 13.75
N LEU A 308 -3.64 -10.45 14.46
CA LEU A 308 -2.18 -10.26 14.54
C LEU A 308 -1.44 -11.53 14.97
N ASN A 309 -2.03 -12.33 15.86
CA ASN A 309 -1.43 -13.55 16.39
C ASN A 309 -1.69 -14.80 15.53
N ALA A 310 -2.77 -14.85 14.76
CA ALA A 310 -3.19 -16.05 14.02
C ALA A 310 -2.77 -16.05 12.53
N GLU A 311 -2.57 -14.87 11.93
CA GLU A 311 -2.40 -14.74 10.48
C GLU A 311 -0.93 -14.49 10.07
N PHE A 312 -0.50 -15.11 8.96
CA PHE A 312 0.83 -14.88 8.39
C PHE A 312 0.86 -13.57 7.61
N TYR A 313 1.30 -12.50 8.26
CA TYR A 313 1.57 -11.22 7.60
C TYR A 313 3.01 -11.12 7.13
N SER A 314 3.22 -10.30 6.09
CA SER A 314 4.54 -9.72 5.87
C SER A 314 4.87 -8.71 6.95
N TYR A 315 6.16 -8.36 7.06
CA TYR A 315 6.61 -7.29 7.95
C TYR A 315 5.77 -6.02 7.81
N SER A 316 5.48 -5.58 6.57
CA SER A 316 4.64 -4.41 6.32
C SER A 316 3.19 -4.58 6.81
N GLY A 317 2.61 -5.79 6.67
CA GLY A 317 1.28 -6.10 7.19
C GLY A 317 1.22 -6.04 8.72
N VAL A 318 2.22 -6.62 9.41
CA VAL A 318 2.35 -6.55 10.88
C VAL A 318 2.40 -5.10 11.35
N MET A 319 3.24 -4.27 10.71
CA MET A 319 3.38 -2.86 11.07
C MET A 319 2.06 -2.08 10.93
N LYS A 320 1.25 -2.36 9.91
CA LYS A 320 -0.05 -1.70 9.74
C LYS A 320 -1.04 -2.07 10.82
N TRP A 321 -1.12 -3.35 11.16
CA TRP A 321 -1.97 -3.79 12.25
C TRP A 321 -1.50 -3.26 13.60
N GLN A 322 -0.18 -3.18 13.83
CA GLN A 322 0.35 -2.56 15.04
C GLN A 322 -0.06 -1.08 15.16
N VAL A 323 -0.03 -0.32 14.05
CA VAL A 323 -0.53 1.07 14.02
C VAL A 323 -2.02 1.13 14.38
N MET A 324 -2.83 0.19 13.86
CA MET A 324 -4.25 0.09 14.22
C MET A 324 -4.46 -0.21 15.71
N VAL A 325 -3.71 -1.16 16.28
CA VAL A 325 -3.76 -1.49 17.72
C VAL A 325 -3.48 -0.25 18.55
N ASN A 326 -2.44 0.53 18.20
CA ASN A 326 -2.08 1.74 18.93
C ASN A 326 -3.21 2.79 18.86
N MET A 327 -3.82 3.00 17.68
CA MET A 327 -4.94 3.93 17.53
C MET A 327 -6.17 3.49 18.30
N LEU A 328 -6.53 2.20 18.28
CA LEU A 328 -7.65 1.66 19.05
C LEU A 328 -7.39 1.77 20.57
N SER A 329 -6.14 1.57 21.01
CA SER A 329 -5.75 1.78 22.40
C SER A 329 -5.93 3.24 22.83
N ASP A 330 -5.49 4.20 22.01
CA ASP A 330 -5.71 5.62 22.26
C ASP A 330 -7.20 5.98 22.24
N MET A 331 -8.01 5.37 21.37
CA MET A 331 -9.46 5.52 21.39
C MET A 331 -10.07 5.07 22.72
N CYS A 332 -9.65 3.91 23.26
CA CYS A 332 -10.09 3.45 24.59
C CYS A 332 -9.72 4.45 25.69
N ARG A 333 -8.47 4.94 25.69
CA ARG A 333 -8.01 5.94 26.67
C ARG A 333 -8.83 7.21 26.58
N LEU A 334 -9.07 7.71 25.37
CA LEU A 334 -9.82 8.93 25.14
C LEU A 334 -11.29 8.76 25.58
N ALA A 335 -11.91 7.62 25.29
CA ALA A 335 -13.24 7.28 25.78
C ALA A 335 -13.30 7.33 27.31
N MET A 336 -12.37 6.65 27.99
CA MET A 336 -12.26 6.68 29.45
C MET A 336 -12.06 8.10 30.01
N TYR A 337 -11.20 8.90 29.39
CA TYR A 337 -10.99 10.27 29.82
C TYR A 337 -12.25 11.12 29.66
N ILE A 338 -12.98 10.99 28.55
CA ILE A 338 -14.22 11.73 28.32
C ILE A 338 -15.30 11.33 29.32
N THR A 339 -15.42 10.03 29.64
CA THR A 339 -16.46 9.52 30.56
C THR A 339 -16.19 9.89 32.02
N THR A 340 -14.93 9.88 32.43
CA THR A 340 -14.53 10.13 33.84
C THR A 340 -14.39 11.61 34.16
N GLU A 341 -14.11 12.44 33.17
CA GLU A 341 -13.90 13.87 33.36
C GLU A 341 -15.22 14.63 33.42
N LYS A 342 -15.38 15.48 34.44
CA LYS A 342 -16.56 16.35 34.56
C LYS A 342 -16.35 17.66 33.80
N PHE A 343 -16.82 17.74 32.55
CA PHE A 343 -16.80 18.99 31.78
C PHE A 343 -17.86 19.97 32.27
N THR A 344 -17.41 21.17 32.63
CA THR A 344 -18.29 22.24 33.12
C THR A 344 -18.62 23.23 32.00
N SER A 345 -19.86 23.73 32.00
CA SER A 345 -20.25 24.77 31.07
C SER A 345 -19.48 26.06 31.32
N ILE A 346 -18.85 26.61 30.29
CA ILE A 346 -18.02 27.82 30.37
C ILE A 346 -18.90 29.03 30.71
N PRO A 347 -18.65 29.72 31.84
CA PRO A 347 -19.46 30.86 32.27
C PRO A 347 -19.13 32.12 31.45
N ARG A 348 -20.05 32.52 30.55
CA ARG A 348 -19.87 33.68 29.64
C ARG A 348 -19.46 34.98 30.34
N LYS A 349 -19.97 35.24 31.55
CA LYS A 349 -19.66 36.47 32.31
C LYS A 349 -18.29 36.45 32.97
N ARG A 350 -17.80 35.26 33.35
CA ARG A 350 -16.56 35.12 34.13
C ARG A 350 -15.35 34.81 33.24
N SER A 351 -15.57 34.12 32.12
CA SER A 351 -14.53 33.75 31.17
C SER A 351 -15.01 34.05 29.73
N PRO A 352 -15.21 35.33 29.37
CA PRO A 352 -15.71 35.72 28.05
C PRO A 352 -14.80 35.31 26.89
N ASN A 353 -13.48 35.32 27.06
CA ASN A 353 -12.54 34.98 26.00
C ASN A 353 -12.54 33.46 25.74
N LEU A 354 -12.49 32.66 26.80
CA LEU A 354 -12.64 31.20 26.69
C LEU A 354 -14.01 30.81 26.08
N HIS A 355 -15.10 31.49 26.47
CA HIS A 355 -16.42 31.25 25.86
C HIS A 355 -16.42 31.59 24.36
N LYS A 356 -15.76 32.68 23.97
CA LYS A 356 -15.61 33.06 22.55
C LYS A 356 -14.81 32.02 21.77
N LEU A 357 -13.70 31.53 22.32
CA LEU A 357 -12.89 30.47 21.71
C LEU A 357 -13.75 29.25 21.33
N PHE A 358 -14.56 28.76 22.27
CA PHE A 358 -15.37 27.54 22.06
C PHE A 358 -16.48 27.77 21.03
N HIS A 359 -17.15 28.93 21.12
CA HIS A 359 -18.16 29.28 20.13
C HIS A 359 -17.57 29.35 18.72
N ASP A 360 -16.43 30.03 18.55
CA ASP A 360 -15.82 30.28 17.24
C ASP A 360 -15.12 29.02 16.67
N SER A 361 -14.67 28.09 17.52
CA SER A 361 -13.98 26.86 17.08
C SER A 361 -14.87 25.61 16.98
N LEU A 362 -15.93 25.52 17.79
CA LEU A 362 -16.75 24.30 17.92
C LEU A 362 -18.22 24.51 17.50
N GLY A 363 -18.69 25.76 17.39
CA GLY A 363 -20.04 26.09 16.92
C GLY A 363 -21.18 25.75 17.89
N THR A 364 -20.90 25.26 19.09
CA THR A 364 -21.91 24.86 20.09
C THR A 364 -21.89 25.73 21.35
N THR A 365 -22.91 25.54 22.18
CA THR A 365 -23.01 26.11 23.53
C THR A 365 -21.81 25.73 24.38
N ASN A 366 -21.57 26.53 25.41
CA ASN A 366 -20.46 26.50 26.37
C ASN A 366 -20.11 25.17 27.05
N ASN A 367 -20.69 24.02 26.68
CA ASN A 367 -20.33 22.69 27.16
C ASN A 367 -19.81 21.83 26.00
N ILE A 368 -18.60 21.28 26.15
CA ILE A 368 -17.92 20.49 25.12
C ILE A 368 -18.27 19.01 25.13
N PHE A 369 -18.83 18.51 26.23
CA PHE A 369 -19.08 17.08 26.40
C PHE A 369 -19.93 16.47 25.26
N PRO A 370 -21.07 17.06 24.85
CA PRO A 370 -21.88 16.49 23.75
C PRO A 370 -21.14 16.45 22.41
N VAL A 371 -20.22 17.40 22.18
CA VAL A 371 -19.39 17.45 20.97
C VAL A 371 -18.40 16.29 20.96
N LEU A 372 -17.75 16.04 22.11
CA LEU A 372 -16.79 14.95 22.28
C LEU A 372 -17.47 13.59 22.15
N GLU A 373 -18.63 13.43 22.77
CA GLU A 373 -19.46 12.22 22.68
C GLU A 373 -19.84 11.91 21.23
N THR A 374 -20.36 12.91 20.51
CA THR A 374 -20.72 12.76 19.08
C THR A 374 -19.51 12.39 18.22
N ASP A 375 -18.37 13.07 18.41
CA ASP A 375 -17.15 12.78 17.64
C ASP A 375 -16.58 11.38 17.96
N LEU A 376 -16.68 10.92 19.21
CA LEU A 376 -16.25 9.59 19.62
C LEU A 376 -17.11 8.50 18.98
N LEU A 377 -18.44 8.68 18.95
CA LEU A 377 -19.36 7.76 18.26
C LEU A 377 -19.08 7.67 16.75
N ASN A 378 -18.78 8.81 16.11
CA ASN A 378 -18.37 8.81 14.71
C ASN A 378 -17.06 8.02 14.50
N LEU A 379 -16.10 8.15 15.42
CA LEU A 379 -14.84 7.43 15.34
C LEU A 379 -15.03 5.92 15.55
N LEU A 380 -15.91 5.55 16.47
CA LEU A 380 -16.33 4.17 16.71
C LEU A 380 -16.99 3.54 15.48
N ALA A 381 -17.80 4.30 14.74
CA ALA A 381 -18.38 3.83 13.48
C ALA A 381 -17.30 3.45 12.45
N PHE A 382 -16.21 4.23 12.35
CA PHE A 382 -15.07 3.87 11.51
C PHE A 382 -14.31 2.65 12.02
N ALA A 383 -14.09 2.53 13.34
CA ALA A 383 -13.43 1.38 13.93
C ALA A 383 -14.21 0.08 13.67
N LYS A 384 -15.55 0.11 13.74
CA LYS A 384 -16.43 -1.04 13.44
C LYS A 384 -16.22 -1.59 12.03
N LEU A 385 -15.86 -0.74 11.07
CA LEU A 385 -15.58 -1.19 9.69
C LEU A 385 -14.35 -2.11 9.60
N LEU A 386 -13.46 -2.17 10.60
CA LEU A 386 -12.34 -3.13 10.62
C LEU A 386 -12.80 -4.59 10.64
N LYS A 387 -14.08 -4.84 10.94
CA LYS A 387 -14.67 -6.18 10.84
C LYS A 387 -14.73 -6.65 9.38
N THR A 388 -14.93 -5.74 8.43
CA THR A 388 -15.21 -6.04 7.01
C THR A 388 -14.28 -5.36 6.01
N GLU A 389 -13.55 -4.33 6.41
CA GLU A 389 -12.66 -3.52 5.58
C GLU A 389 -11.20 -3.65 6.03
N SER A 390 -10.27 -3.49 5.09
CA SER A 390 -8.85 -3.64 5.38
C SER A 390 -8.29 -2.48 6.23
N PRO A 391 -7.30 -2.74 7.11
CA PRO A 391 -6.62 -1.71 7.91
C PRO A 391 -6.14 -0.51 7.08
N SER A 392 -5.60 -0.80 5.90
CA SER A 392 -5.08 0.21 4.97
C SER A 392 -6.11 1.26 4.57
N MET A 393 -7.40 0.90 4.53
CA MET A 393 -8.49 1.80 4.15
C MET A 393 -8.96 2.68 5.31
N LEU A 394 -8.79 2.20 6.54
CA LEU A 394 -9.33 2.82 7.76
C LEU A 394 -8.29 3.57 8.57
N GLU A 395 -7.00 3.32 8.33
CA GLU A 395 -5.88 3.93 9.04
C GLU A 395 -6.00 5.46 9.09
N ILE A 396 -6.14 6.12 7.93
CA ILE A 396 -6.19 7.58 7.89
C ILE A 396 -7.51 8.16 8.44
N PRO A 397 -8.71 7.66 8.07
CA PRO A 397 -9.95 8.14 8.69
C PRO A 397 -9.93 8.07 10.22
N ILE A 398 -9.45 6.95 10.79
CA ILE A 398 -9.35 6.77 12.24
C ILE A 398 -8.26 7.69 12.81
N SER A 399 -7.09 7.77 12.19
CA SER A 399 -6.00 8.65 12.65
C SER A 399 -6.42 10.13 12.68
N ASN A 400 -7.05 10.61 11.60
CA ASN A 400 -7.52 11.99 11.50
C ASN A 400 -8.63 12.29 12.50
N GLY A 401 -9.59 11.37 12.63
CA GLY A 401 -10.70 11.51 13.56
C GLY A 401 -10.21 11.51 15.01
N LEU A 402 -9.27 10.61 15.35
CA LEU A 402 -8.65 10.54 16.67
C LEU A 402 -7.95 11.86 17.02
N ARG A 403 -7.13 12.42 16.12
CA ARG A 403 -6.50 13.74 16.31
C ARG A 403 -7.54 14.84 16.56
N LYS A 404 -8.62 14.86 15.77
CA LYS A 404 -9.71 15.83 15.93
C LYS A 404 -10.34 15.75 17.32
N VAL A 405 -10.70 14.55 17.78
CA VAL A 405 -11.31 14.36 19.11
C VAL A 405 -10.32 14.71 20.22
N SER A 406 -9.05 14.32 20.08
CA SER A 406 -7.99 14.65 21.04
C SER A 406 -7.78 16.15 21.20
N ILE A 407 -7.74 16.92 20.10
CA ILE A 407 -7.63 18.39 20.14
C ILE A 407 -8.81 19.01 20.90
N LYS A 408 -10.03 18.56 20.61
CA LYS A 408 -11.22 19.03 21.32
C LYS A 408 -11.18 18.67 22.80
N TYR A 409 -10.76 17.45 23.14
CA TYR A 409 -10.63 17.02 24.53
C TYR A 409 -9.64 17.90 25.31
N MET A 410 -8.48 18.17 24.71
CA MET A 410 -7.46 19.07 25.28
C MET A 410 -8.01 20.48 25.51
N LEU A 411 -8.78 21.04 24.57
CA LEU A 411 -9.45 22.33 24.77
C LEU A 411 -10.44 22.28 25.94
N GLY A 412 -11.25 21.23 26.03
CA GLY A 412 -12.19 21.02 27.13
C GLY A 412 -11.51 20.99 28.49
N ARG A 413 -10.38 20.30 28.58
CA ARG A 413 -9.54 20.22 29.79
C ARG A 413 -8.94 21.57 30.16
N LEU A 414 -8.38 22.29 29.19
CA LEU A 414 -7.89 23.65 29.37
C LEU A 414 -8.99 24.55 29.95
N ALA A 415 -10.20 24.49 29.39
CA ALA A 415 -11.32 25.27 29.88
C ALA A 415 -11.67 24.96 31.34
N ASN A 416 -11.76 23.67 31.70
CA ASN A 416 -12.00 23.24 33.07
C ASN A 416 -10.91 23.74 34.04
N ASP A 417 -9.64 23.65 33.66
CA ASP A 417 -8.52 24.14 34.47
C ASP A 417 -8.58 25.65 34.70
N PHE A 418 -8.92 26.41 33.67
CA PHE A 418 -9.08 27.86 33.76
C PHE A 418 -10.26 28.25 34.65
N ILE A 419 -11.41 27.57 34.49
CA ILE A 419 -12.58 27.77 35.36
C ILE A 419 -12.21 27.48 36.81
N ARG A 420 -11.49 26.39 37.08
CA ARG A 420 -11.05 26.00 38.43
C ARG A 420 -10.07 27.00 39.05
N LYS A 421 -9.15 27.55 38.25
CA LYS A 421 -8.19 28.58 38.69
C LYS A 421 -8.76 30.00 38.66
N LEU A 422 -10.03 30.16 38.26
CA LEU A 422 -10.71 31.45 38.11
C LEU A 422 -9.96 32.40 37.17
N LYS A 423 -9.36 31.85 36.11
CA LYS A 423 -8.61 32.57 35.08
C LYS A 423 -9.39 32.61 33.76
N ASP A 424 -9.06 33.57 32.91
CA ASP A 424 -9.46 33.62 31.50
C ASP A 424 -8.21 33.85 30.63
N LEU A 425 -8.36 33.67 29.32
CA LEU A 425 -7.29 33.93 28.35
C LEU A 425 -7.12 35.43 28.11
N GLU A 426 -5.88 35.88 27.91
CA GLU A 426 -5.62 37.20 27.34
C GLU A 426 -5.98 37.24 25.84
N ILE A 427 -6.24 38.42 25.28
CA ILE A 427 -6.67 38.59 23.88
C ILE A 427 -5.65 37.99 22.90
N CYS A 428 -4.36 38.20 23.13
CA CYS A 428 -3.30 37.63 22.30
C CYS A 428 -3.29 36.10 22.37
N GLN A 429 -3.43 35.55 23.58
CA GLN A 429 -3.48 34.10 23.80
C GLN A 429 -4.71 33.47 23.14
N LEU A 430 -5.87 34.14 23.24
CA LEU A 430 -7.12 33.74 22.60
C LEU A 430 -6.96 33.66 21.08
N ASN A 431 -6.48 34.74 20.44
CA ASN A 431 -6.35 34.80 18.99
C ASN A 431 -5.37 33.73 18.48
N GLY A 432 -4.22 33.57 19.16
CA GLY A 432 -3.24 32.53 18.81
C GLY A 432 -3.81 31.11 18.95
N LEU A 433 -4.49 30.82 20.06
CA LEU A 433 -5.09 29.52 20.29
C LEU A 433 -6.22 29.23 19.31
N LEU A 434 -7.07 30.22 19.01
CA LEU A 434 -8.17 30.10 18.05
C LEU A 434 -7.65 29.80 16.65
N GLU A 435 -6.65 30.54 16.16
CA GLU A 435 -6.07 30.34 14.84
C GLU A 435 -5.50 28.93 14.67
N ILE A 436 -4.71 28.47 15.65
CA ILE A 436 -4.08 27.16 15.60
C ILE A 436 -5.12 26.05 15.73
N THR A 437 -6.15 26.24 16.57
CA THR A 437 -7.27 25.30 16.72
C THR A 437 -8.03 25.12 15.42
N ILE A 438 -8.43 26.22 14.75
CA ILE A 438 -9.19 26.15 13.49
C ILE A 438 -8.39 25.39 12.44
N LYS A 439 -7.09 25.69 12.27
CA LYS A 439 -6.22 24.96 11.31
C LYS A 439 -6.07 23.48 11.62
N ALA A 440 -6.20 23.08 12.89
CA ALA A 440 -6.10 21.68 13.29
C ALA A 440 -7.46 20.94 13.19
N LEU A 441 -8.58 21.68 13.21
CA LEU A 441 -9.93 21.15 13.09
C LEU A 441 -10.53 21.24 11.68
N ASP A 442 -9.95 22.06 10.80
CA ASP A 442 -10.29 22.18 9.40
C ASP A 442 -9.05 21.89 8.54
N TRP A 443 -9.08 20.80 7.78
CA TRP A 443 -7.93 20.32 7.03
C TRP A 443 -8.33 19.78 5.66
N SER A 444 -7.42 19.91 4.70
CA SER A 444 -7.61 19.42 3.34
C SER A 444 -6.84 18.13 3.06
N SER A 445 -5.92 17.72 3.94
CA SER A 445 -5.17 16.47 3.82
C SER A 445 -4.68 15.97 5.18
N ASP A 446 -4.35 14.69 5.28
CA ASP A 446 -3.73 14.09 6.47
C ASP A 446 -2.42 14.79 6.87
N ALA A 447 -1.56 15.10 5.89
CA ALA A 447 -0.28 15.78 6.13
C ALA A 447 -0.47 17.19 6.70
N GLU A 448 -1.47 17.93 6.19
CA GLU A 448 -1.82 19.25 6.72
C GLU A 448 -2.34 19.15 8.15
N GLN A 449 -3.27 18.23 8.41
CA GLN A 449 -3.80 18.03 9.75
C GLN A 449 -2.69 17.64 10.72
N LYS A 450 -1.82 16.69 10.36
CA LYS A 450 -0.68 16.27 11.19
C LYS A 450 0.20 17.46 11.57
N LYS A 451 0.56 18.30 10.60
CA LYS A 451 1.36 19.51 10.85
C LYS A 451 0.63 20.51 11.76
N ALA A 452 -0.67 20.70 11.57
CA ALA A 452 -1.48 21.58 12.40
C ALA A 452 -1.63 21.03 13.83
N SER A 453 -1.84 19.72 14.00
CA SER A 453 -1.90 19.04 15.30
C SER A 453 -0.59 19.18 16.08
N ILE A 454 0.58 19.04 15.42
CA ILE A 454 1.89 19.29 16.05
C ILE A 454 1.96 20.71 16.63
N ARG A 455 1.59 21.71 15.82
CA ARG A 455 1.60 23.12 16.25
C ARG A 455 0.63 23.39 17.39
N PHE A 456 -0.55 22.77 17.34
CA PHE A 456 -1.53 22.84 18.43
C PHE A 456 -0.97 22.30 19.74
N VAL A 457 -0.37 21.11 19.74
CA VAL A 457 0.19 20.50 20.95
C VAL A 457 1.34 21.34 21.52
N GLN A 458 2.20 21.89 20.66
CA GLN A 458 3.28 22.80 21.07
C GLN A 458 2.71 24.03 21.77
N TYR A 459 1.81 24.75 21.10
CA TYR A 459 1.20 25.96 21.67
C TYR A 459 0.42 25.67 22.97
N TYR A 460 -0.29 24.55 23.03
CA TYR A 460 -0.99 24.09 24.23
C TYR A 460 -0.01 23.90 25.40
N ARG A 461 1.14 23.25 25.18
CA ARG A 461 2.18 23.05 26.19
C ARG A 461 2.78 24.38 26.64
N ASP A 462 3.13 25.25 25.70
CA ASP A 462 3.69 26.58 25.97
C ASP A 462 2.72 27.42 26.82
N LEU A 463 1.42 27.32 26.55
CA LEU A 463 0.39 28.02 27.32
C LEU A 463 0.36 27.54 28.78
N TYR A 464 0.43 26.23 29.01
CA TYR A 464 0.51 25.68 30.37
C TYR A 464 1.81 26.06 31.09
N GLU A 465 2.93 26.18 30.36
CA GLU A 465 4.21 26.64 30.89
C GLU A 465 4.17 28.11 31.31
N VAL A 466 3.79 29.01 30.42
CA VAL A 466 3.69 30.46 30.68
C VAL A 466 2.77 30.75 31.87
N LEU A 467 1.75 29.92 32.09
CA LEU A 467 0.77 30.08 33.17
C LEU A 467 1.16 29.36 34.47
N ASN A 468 2.32 28.71 34.54
CA ASN A 468 2.80 27.90 35.66
C ASN A 468 1.83 26.76 36.05
N MET A 469 1.24 26.12 35.04
CA MET A 469 0.24 25.06 35.18
C MET A 469 0.72 23.69 34.69
N GLN A 470 2.01 23.52 34.37
CA GLN A 470 2.57 22.27 33.79
C GLN A 470 2.18 20.98 34.53
N HIS A 471 1.99 21.03 35.85
CA HIS A 471 1.53 19.89 36.67
C HIS A 471 0.10 19.41 36.36
N MET A 472 -0.69 20.18 35.60
CA MET A 472 -2.04 19.84 35.14
C MET A 472 -2.04 19.35 33.68
N LEU A 473 -0.89 19.34 33.00
CA LEU A 473 -0.76 18.92 31.61
C LEU A 473 -0.86 17.39 31.49
N ILE A 474 -1.51 16.91 30.43
CA ILE A 474 -1.63 15.49 30.09
C ILE A 474 -0.66 15.16 28.95
N ASN A 475 0.03 14.02 29.02
CA ASN A 475 0.99 13.57 28.00
C ASN A 475 0.71 12.15 27.46
N ASP A 476 -0.54 11.67 27.57
CA ASP A 476 -0.81 10.23 27.53
C ASP A 476 -1.40 9.71 26.20
N LEU A 477 -1.68 10.61 25.24
CA LEU A 477 -2.26 10.26 23.93
C LEU A 477 -1.15 10.08 22.88
N GLN A 478 -0.88 8.84 22.49
CA GLN A 478 0.21 8.53 21.56
C GLN A 478 -0.05 9.10 20.15
N CYS A 479 -1.31 9.22 19.76
CA CYS A 479 -1.74 9.82 18.50
C CYS A 479 -1.35 11.30 18.33
N MET A 480 -1.01 11.97 19.45
CA MET A 480 -0.53 13.35 19.49
C MET A 480 1.00 13.43 19.68
N ASN A 481 1.68 12.30 19.87
CA ASN A 481 3.13 12.20 20.01
C ASN A 481 3.76 12.01 18.63
N PHE A 482 4.06 13.12 17.98
CA PHE A 482 4.79 13.12 16.72
C PHE A 482 6.30 13.07 17.00
N PRO A 483 7.07 12.17 16.37
CA PRO A 483 8.52 12.24 16.45
C PRO A 483 8.97 13.60 15.89
N CYS A 484 9.76 14.32 16.69
CA CYS A 484 10.35 15.61 16.32
C CYS A 484 11.28 15.50 15.11
#